data_AF-A0A261WDT6-F1
#
_entry.id   AF-A0A261WDT6-F1
#
_cell.length_a   1.000
_cell.length_b   1.000
_cell.length_c   1.000
_cell.angle_alpha   90.00
_cell.angle_beta   90.00
_cell.angle_gamma   90.00
#
_symmetry.space_group_name_H-M   'P 1'
#
loop_
_entity.id
_entity.type
_entity.pdbx_description
1 polymer ?
#
loop_
_entity_poly.entity_id
_entity_poly.type
_entity_poly.pdbx_seq_one_letter_code
_entity_poly.pdbx_strand_id
1 'polypeptide(L)'
;MKVAIVCGSVYGSAEEVARHAATLLQASGHDTLVNPRLALPDLLAFEPQALLAVTSTTGMGELPDNLMPLYSQLRDLLPAALRGLPGGVIALGDASYGDTFCAGGEQMRELFAELGIVEVQDMLRLDGSESVTPETDAEPWLATFMTQLG
;
A
#
# COMPACT_ATOMS: atom_id res chain seq x y z
N MET A 1 -9.78 9.20 -10.82
CA MET A 1 -9.70 7.73 -10.98
C MET A 1 -10.15 7.04 -9.71
N LYS A 2 -10.51 5.76 -9.77
CA LYS A 2 -10.75 4.94 -8.57
C LYS A 2 -9.44 4.32 -8.08
N VAL A 3 -9.00 4.66 -6.87
CA VAL A 3 -7.76 4.17 -6.26
C VAL A 3 -8.07 3.34 -5.03
N ALA A 4 -7.75 2.05 -5.06
CA ALA A 4 -7.89 1.20 -3.88
C ALA A 4 -6.60 1.24 -3.05
N ILE A 5 -6.74 1.49 -1.75
CA ILE A 5 -5.65 1.55 -0.80
C ILE A 5 -5.74 0.32 0.11
N VAL A 6 -4.81 -0.61 -0.04
CA VAL A 6 -4.68 -1.79 0.83
C VAL A 6 -3.69 -1.46 1.93
N CYS A 7 -4.07 -1.76 3.18
CA CYS A 7 -3.29 -1.35 4.34
C CYS A 7 -2.98 -2.53 5.26
N GLY A 8 -1.73 -2.62 5.71
CA GLY A 8 -1.26 -3.55 6.74
C GLY A 8 -0.63 -2.80 7.89
N SER A 9 -1.13 -3.00 9.12
CA SER A 9 -0.60 -2.30 10.29
C SER A 9 -0.74 -3.12 11.55
N VAL A 10 0.28 -3.08 12.42
CA VAL A 10 0.22 -3.70 13.75
C VAL A 10 -0.36 -2.72 14.77
N TYR A 11 0.13 -1.47 14.78
CA TYR A 11 -0.20 -0.47 15.80
C TYR A 11 -0.91 0.78 15.26
N GLY A 12 -1.31 0.78 13.99
CA GLY A 12 -2.10 1.86 13.38
C GLY A 12 -1.30 2.85 12.53
N SER A 13 0.02 2.96 12.66
CA SER A 13 0.81 3.97 11.90
C SER A 13 0.63 3.89 10.37
N ALA A 14 0.67 2.68 9.80
CA ALA A 14 0.41 2.51 8.36
C ALA A 14 -1.05 2.78 7.98
N GLU A 15 -2.00 2.64 8.91
CA GLU A 15 -3.42 3.00 8.67
C GLU A 15 -3.60 4.51 8.63
N GLU A 16 -2.91 5.25 9.50
CA GLU A 16 -2.95 6.72 9.47
C GLU A 16 -2.35 7.24 8.17
N VAL A 17 -1.20 6.69 7.73
CA VAL A 17 -0.62 7.02 6.42
C VAL A 17 -1.58 6.67 5.27
N ALA A 18 -2.26 5.52 5.32
CA ALA A 18 -3.25 5.13 4.31
C ALA A 18 -4.46 6.09 4.27
N ARG A 19 -4.96 6.52 5.44
CA ARG A 19 -6.07 7.50 5.54
C ARG A 19 -5.63 8.89 5.08
N HIS A 20 -4.41 9.30 5.39
CA HIS A 20 -3.83 10.55 4.93
C HIS A 20 -3.68 10.54 3.40
N ALA A 21 -3.11 9.46 2.84
CA ALA A 21 -3.00 9.26 1.40
C ALA A 21 -4.37 9.31 0.70
N ALA A 22 -5.40 8.66 1.28
CA ALA A 22 -6.77 8.74 0.77
C ALA A 22 -7.27 10.18 0.71
N THR A 23 -7.04 10.96 1.77
CA THR A 23 -7.46 12.37 1.85
C THR A 23 -6.79 13.22 0.75
N LEU A 24 -5.48 13.04 0.52
CA LEU A 24 -4.76 13.75 -0.53
C LEU A 24 -5.24 13.36 -1.94
N LEU A 25 -5.42 12.05 -2.19
CA LEU A 25 -5.94 11.52 -3.45
C LEU A 25 -7.36 12.03 -3.74
N GLN A 26 -8.22 12.11 -2.72
CA GLN A 26 -9.55 12.70 -2.85
C GLN A 26 -9.49 14.19 -3.15
N ALA A 27 -8.60 14.93 -2.47
CA ALA A 27 -8.40 16.34 -2.72
C ALA A 27 -7.89 16.64 -4.15
N SER A 28 -7.18 15.70 -4.79
CA SER A 28 -6.77 15.81 -6.19
C SER A 28 -7.80 15.24 -7.19
N GLY A 29 -8.99 14.83 -6.73
CA GLY A 29 -10.11 14.43 -7.60
C GLY A 29 -10.19 12.93 -7.92
N HIS A 30 -9.46 12.08 -7.19
CA HIS A 30 -9.63 10.63 -7.25
C HIS A 30 -10.72 10.17 -6.27
N ASP A 31 -11.40 9.06 -6.61
CA ASP A 31 -12.25 8.32 -5.69
C ASP A 31 -11.40 7.25 -5.02
N THR A 32 -11.53 7.06 -3.71
CA THR A 32 -10.63 6.19 -2.95
C THR A 32 -11.39 5.18 -2.11
N LEU A 33 -10.94 3.94 -2.14
CA LEU A 33 -11.36 2.90 -1.21
C LEU A 33 -10.24 2.63 -0.21
N VAL A 34 -10.48 2.93 1.07
CA VAL A 34 -9.55 2.59 2.17
C VAL A 34 -10.33 1.89 3.28
N ASN A 35 -9.89 0.68 3.63
CA ASN A 35 -10.44 -0.07 4.74
C ASN A 35 -9.32 -0.91 5.38
N PRO A 36 -9.03 -0.77 6.69
CA PRO A 36 -8.00 -1.54 7.39
C PRO A 36 -8.14 -3.06 7.30
N ARG A 37 -9.34 -3.56 6.99
CA ARG A 37 -9.62 -4.99 6.76
C ARG A 37 -10.35 -5.18 5.44
N LEU A 38 -9.86 -4.55 4.38
CA LEU A 38 -10.46 -4.65 3.07
C LEU A 38 -10.56 -6.11 2.62
N ALA A 39 -11.78 -6.56 2.30
CA ALA A 39 -12.01 -7.89 1.76
C ALA A 39 -11.90 -7.87 0.23
N LEU A 40 -11.48 -9.00 -0.36
CA LEU A 40 -11.34 -9.12 -1.80
C LEU A 40 -12.64 -8.83 -2.57
N PRO A 41 -13.85 -9.28 -2.15
CA PRO A 41 -15.08 -8.96 -2.85
C PRO A 41 -15.34 -7.44 -2.92
N ASP A 42 -15.04 -6.70 -1.85
CA ASP A 42 -15.22 -5.25 -1.80
C ASP A 42 -14.21 -4.54 -2.71
N LEU A 43 -12.95 -5.01 -2.72
CA LEU A 43 -11.91 -4.53 -3.63
C LEU A 43 -12.34 -4.70 -5.11
N LEU A 44 -12.84 -5.87 -5.48
CA LEU A 44 -13.26 -6.14 -6.86
C LEU A 44 -14.54 -5.38 -7.23
N ALA A 45 -15.50 -5.26 -6.31
CA ALA A 45 -16.73 -4.49 -6.52
C ALA A 45 -16.48 -2.99 -6.71
N PHE A 46 -15.40 -2.46 -6.14
CA PHE A 46 -15.00 -1.08 -6.34
C PHE A 46 -14.50 -0.81 -7.77
N GLU A 47 -14.00 -1.83 -8.48
CA GLU A 47 -13.41 -1.72 -9.82
C GLU A 47 -12.25 -0.70 -9.84
N PRO A 48 -11.17 -0.94 -9.08
CA PRO A 48 -10.05 -0.02 -9.00
C PRO A 48 -9.40 0.16 -10.37
N GLN A 49 -8.96 1.39 -10.60
CA GLN A 49 -8.13 1.78 -11.74
C GLN A 49 -6.66 1.94 -11.34
N ALA A 50 -6.35 1.97 -10.04
CA ALA A 50 -5.02 1.97 -9.49
C ALA A 50 -5.02 1.32 -8.09
N LEU A 51 -3.86 0.80 -7.66
CA LEU A 51 -3.66 0.28 -6.32
C LEU A 51 -2.53 1.02 -5.58
N LEU A 52 -2.73 1.28 -4.30
CA LEU A 52 -1.70 1.74 -3.38
C LEU A 52 -1.62 0.78 -2.20
N ALA A 53 -0.46 0.17 -1.98
CA ALA A 53 -0.20 -0.62 -0.78
C ALA A 53 0.52 0.24 0.26
N VAL A 54 -0.01 0.29 1.48
CA VAL A 54 0.62 0.97 2.63
C VAL A 54 0.74 -0.03 3.76
N THR A 55 1.95 -0.53 4.02
CA THR A 55 2.13 -1.60 5.01
C THR A 55 3.32 -1.38 5.92
N SER A 56 3.13 -1.67 7.21
CA SER A 56 4.26 -1.89 8.12
C SER A 56 4.83 -3.29 7.95
N THR A 57 5.93 -3.58 8.65
CA THR A 57 6.48 -4.94 8.77
C THR A 57 6.39 -5.39 10.22
N THR A 58 6.02 -6.64 10.48
CA THR A 58 6.05 -7.20 11.84
C THR A 58 7.49 -7.47 12.29
N GLY A 59 7.72 -7.69 13.59
CA GLY A 59 9.05 -8.04 14.11
C GLY A 59 9.65 -9.33 13.53
N MET A 60 8.84 -10.16 12.87
CA MET A 60 9.28 -11.39 12.19
C MET A 60 9.55 -11.20 10.69
N GLY A 61 9.42 -9.98 10.17
CA GLY A 61 9.58 -9.71 8.74
C GLY A 61 8.34 -10.01 7.89
N GLU A 62 7.19 -10.23 8.53
CA GLU A 62 5.94 -10.63 7.85
C GLU A 62 5.01 -9.42 7.65
N LEU A 63 4.00 -9.61 6.79
CA LEU A 63 2.89 -8.68 6.66
C LEU A 63 2.02 -8.69 7.94
N PRO A 64 1.44 -7.55 8.34
CA PRO A 64 0.51 -7.50 9.46
C PRO A 64 -0.76 -8.33 9.26
N ASP A 65 -1.31 -8.86 10.35
CA ASP A 65 -2.47 -9.78 10.36
C ASP A 65 -3.73 -9.23 9.68
N ASN A 66 -3.90 -7.90 9.65
CA ASN A 66 -5.06 -7.27 9.00
C ASN A 66 -4.98 -7.28 7.47
N LEU A 67 -3.77 -7.36 6.90
CA LEU A 67 -3.54 -7.42 5.45
C LEU A 67 -3.34 -8.84 4.93
N MET A 68 -2.77 -9.73 5.76
CA MET A 68 -2.42 -11.10 5.36
C MET A 68 -3.57 -11.88 4.67
N PRO A 69 -4.84 -11.84 5.15
CA PRO A 69 -5.93 -12.56 4.49
C PRO A 69 -6.23 -12.06 3.06
N LEU A 70 -6.10 -10.76 2.81
CA LEU A 70 -6.29 -10.18 1.47
C LEU A 70 -5.10 -10.53 0.57
N TYR A 71 -3.88 -10.42 1.11
CA TYR A 71 -2.65 -10.79 0.41
C TYR A 71 -2.71 -12.23 -0.12
N SER A 72 -3.03 -13.20 0.74
CA SER A 72 -3.11 -14.61 0.33
C SER A 72 -4.18 -14.84 -0.73
N GLN A 73 -5.37 -14.25 -0.59
CA GLN A 73 -6.44 -14.39 -1.58
C GLN A 73 -6.07 -13.80 -2.94
N LEU A 74 -5.42 -12.63 -2.95
CA LEU A 74 -4.93 -12.01 -4.20
C LEU A 74 -3.89 -12.90 -4.88
N ARG A 75 -2.96 -13.46 -4.11
CA ARG A 75 -1.92 -14.35 -4.62
C ARG A 75 -2.47 -15.67 -5.16
N ASP A 76 -3.47 -16.24 -4.49
CA ASP A 76 -4.08 -17.50 -4.89
C ASP A 76 -4.96 -17.36 -6.14
N LEU A 77 -5.69 -16.24 -6.28
CA LEU A 77 -6.69 -16.06 -7.34
C LEU A 77 -6.18 -15.30 -8.56
N LEU A 78 -5.17 -14.44 -8.39
CA LEU A 78 -4.61 -13.55 -9.41
C LEU A 78 -5.69 -12.90 -10.31
N PRO A 79 -6.60 -12.07 -9.76
CA PRO A 79 -7.75 -11.58 -10.50
C PRO A 79 -7.33 -10.76 -11.74
N ALA A 80 -7.75 -11.20 -12.93
CA ALA A 80 -7.37 -10.57 -14.19
C ALA A 80 -7.79 -9.08 -14.29
N ALA A 81 -8.81 -8.67 -13.55
CA ALA A 81 -9.27 -7.27 -13.49
C ALA A 81 -8.22 -6.30 -12.92
N LEU A 82 -7.24 -6.80 -12.16
CA LEU A 82 -6.18 -5.99 -11.57
C LEU A 82 -4.92 -5.89 -12.44
N ARG A 83 -4.85 -6.68 -13.52
CA ARG A 83 -3.67 -6.77 -14.37
C ARG A 83 -3.49 -5.50 -15.20
N GLY A 84 -2.26 -4.98 -15.21
CA GLY A 84 -1.87 -3.79 -15.97
C GLY A 84 -2.28 -2.48 -15.31
N LEU A 85 -2.93 -2.52 -14.13
CA LEU A 85 -3.25 -1.30 -13.39
C LEU A 85 -1.96 -0.65 -12.85
N PRO A 86 -1.88 0.68 -12.80
CA PRO A 86 -0.82 1.38 -12.07
C PRO A 86 -0.87 1.07 -10.57
N GLY A 87 0.30 0.90 -9.97
CA GLY A 87 0.49 0.55 -8.58
C GLY A 87 1.56 1.38 -7.91
N GLY A 88 1.49 1.50 -6.59
CA GLY A 88 2.55 2.04 -5.76
C GLY A 88 2.59 1.39 -4.39
N VAL A 89 3.76 1.39 -3.77
CA VAL A 89 3.98 0.80 -2.44
C VAL A 89 4.64 1.81 -1.51
N ILE A 90 4.08 1.97 -0.31
CA ILE A 90 4.65 2.69 0.82
C ILE A 90 4.90 1.68 1.93
N ALA A 91 6.16 1.51 2.30
CA ALA A 91 6.58 0.59 3.34
C ALA A 91 7.00 1.37 4.58
N LEU A 92 6.42 1.02 5.73
CA LEU A 92 6.85 1.49 7.03
C LEU A 92 7.73 0.41 7.67
N GLY A 93 9.00 0.74 7.85
CA GLY A 93 9.97 -0.10 8.53
C GLY A 93 10.60 0.62 9.71
N ASP A 94 11.49 -0.09 10.39
CA ASP A 94 12.39 0.47 11.39
C ASP A 94 13.76 -0.14 11.12
N ALA A 95 14.73 0.69 10.72
CA ALA A 95 16.05 0.20 10.34
C ALA A 95 16.82 -0.46 11.50
N SER A 96 16.39 -0.24 12.75
CA SER A 96 16.94 -0.92 13.93
C SER A 96 16.73 -2.43 13.89
N TYR A 97 15.73 -2.91 13.13
CA TYR A 97 15.49 -4.35 12.93
C TYR A 97 16.38 -4.97 11.85
N GLY A 98 17.22 -4.18 11.18
CA GLY A 98 18.21 -4.67 10.21
C GLY A 98 17.56 -5.36 9.01
N ASP A 99 17.71 -6.68 8.91
CA ASP A 99 17.37 -7.47 7.72
C ASP A 99 15.85 -7.49 7.40
N THR A 100 14.98 -7.13 8.34
CA THR A 100 13.52 -7.05 8.11
C THR A 100 13.03 -5.65 7.73
N PHE A 101 13.94 -4.68 7.55
CA PHE A 101 13.57 -3.31 7.20
C PHE A 101 12.72 -3.26 5.92
N CYS A 102 11.47 -2.79 6.07
CA CYS A 102 10.49 -2.68 4.98
C CYS A 102 10.16 -4.00 4.26
N ALA A 103 10.40 -5.17 4.86
CA ALA A 103 10.16 -6.47 4.22
C ALA A 103 8.68 -6.73 3.86
N GLY A 104 7.74 -6.14 4.61
CA GLY A 104 6.32 -6.19 4.25
C GLY A 104 6.01 -5.44 2.94
N GLY A 105 6.70 -4.31 2.72
CA GLY A 105 6.59 -3.58 1.45
C GLY A 105 7.09 -4.40 0.27
N GLU A 106 8.25 -5.05 0.41
CA GLU A 106 8.81 -5.90 -0.64
C GLU A 106 7.88 -7.08 -0.99
N GLN A 107 7.24 -7.72 0.01
CA GLN A 107 6.21 -8.74 -0.24
C GLN A 107 5.04 -8.19 -1.07
N MET A 108 4.60 -6.96 -0.82
CA MET A 108 3.56 -6.34 -1.63
C MET A 108 4.02 -6.05 -3.07
N ARG A 109 5.28 -5.70 -3.28
CA ARG A 109 5.86 -5.50 -4.62
C ARG A 109 5.92 -6.82 -5.39
N GLU A 110 6.35 -7.90 -4.73
CA GLU A 110 6.33 -9.25 -5.32
C GLU A 110 4.91 -9.64 -5.74
N LEU A 111 3.92 -9.41 -4.88
CA LEU A 111 2.52 -9.66 -5.22
C LEU A 111 2.05 -8.77 -6.39
N PHE A 112 2.42 -7.49 -6.42
CA PHE A 112 2.08 -6.61 -7.53
C PHE A 112 2.65 -7.13 -8.86
N ALA A 113 3.90 -7.62 -8.85
CA ALA A 113 4.50 -8.24 -10.03
C ALA A 113 3.76 -9.51 -10.47
N GLU A 114 3.36 -10.38 -9.52
CA GLU A 114 2.58 -11.59 -9.80
C GLU A 114 1.19 -11.27 -10.38
N LEU A 115 0.51 -10.24 -9.86
CA LEU A 115 -0.75 -9.72 -10.39
C LEU A 115 -0.60 -9.03 -11.74
N GLY A 116 0.62 -8.61 -12.10
CA GLY A 116 0.90 -7.80 -13.28
C GLY A 116 0.50 -6.33 -13.11
N ILE A 117 0.43 -5.84 -11.87
CA ILE A 117 0.32 -4.41 -11.55
C ILE A 117 1.63 -3.72 -11.93
N VAL A 118 1.54 -2.52 -12.49
CA VAL A 118 2.69 -1.73 -12.95
C VAL A 118 3.07 -0.73 -11.88
N GLU A 119 4.16 -0.97 -11.16
CA GLU A 119 4.71 0.04 -10.24
C GLU A 119 5.12 1.30 -11.03
N VAL A 120 4.48 2.44 -10.75
CA VAL A 120 4.70 3.69 -11.50
C VAL A 120 5.87 4.53 -10.98
N GLN A 121 6.38 4.18 -9.81
CA GLN A 121 7.55 4.78 -9.18
C GLN A 121 8.11 3.83 -8.12
N ASP A 122 9.36 4.07 -7.69
CA ASP A 122 10.01 3.25 -6.68
C ASP A 122 9.25 3.27 -5.34
N MET A 123 9.25 2.14 -4.64
CA MET A 123 8.63 2.01 -3.32
C MET A 123 9.20 3.04 -2.33
N LEU A 124 8.32 3.74 -1.62
CA LEU A 124 8.73 4.58 -0.51
C LEU A 124 9.09 3.72 0.69
N ARG A 125 10.28 3.93 1.26
CA ARG A 125 10.71 3.32 2.52
C ARG A 125 10.74 4.41 3.60
N LEU A 126 9.83 4.32 4.55
CA LEU A 126 9.78 5.18 5.72
C LEU A 126 10.44 4.47 6.90
N ASP A 127 11.29 5.19 7.62
CA ASP A 127 11.98 4.68 8.80
C ASP A 127 11.38 5.28 10.08
N GLY A 128 10.63 4.46 10.81
CA GLY A 128 10.02 4.83 12.09
C GLY A 128 11.01 5.05 13.23
N SER A 129 12.30 4.69 13.05
CA SER A 129 13.36 5.03 14.01
C SER A 129 13.87 6.45 13.86
N GLU A 130 13.72 7.04 12.67
CA GLU A 130 14.21 8.39 12.35
C GLU A 130 13.09 9.45 12.34
N SER A 131 11.84 9.04 12.10
CA SER A 131 10.69 9.94 12.03
C SER A 131 9.48 9.46 12.83
N VAL A 132 8.76 10.43 13.38
CA VAL A 132 7.49 10.24 14.09
C VAL A 132 6.30 10.81 13.32
N THR A 133 6.51 11.29 12.10
CA THR A 133 5.47 11.90 11.24
C THR A 133 5.44 11.26 9.85
N PRO A 134 5.21 9.93 9.76
CA PRO A 134 5.25 9.20 8.49
C PRO A 134 4.21 9.69 7.46
N GLU A 135 3.12 10.32 7.91
CA GLU A 135 2.09 10.90 7.06
C GLU A 135 2.65 12.04 6.21
N THR A 136 3.35 12.99 6.84
CA THR A 136 3.94 14.15 6.14
C THR A 136 5.13 13.73 5.30
N ASP A 137 5.90 12.75 5.76
CA ASP A 137 7.05 12.24 5.02
C ASP A 137 6.64 11.52 3.74
N ALA A 138 5.43 10.98 3.69
CA ALA A 138 4.85 10.37 2.49
C ALA A 138 4.36 11.38 1.45
N GLU A 139 4.12 12.65 1.82
CA GLU A 139 3.49 13.64 0.93
C GLU A 139 4.26 13.89 -0.38
N PRO A 140 5.60 14.06 -0.38
CA PRO A 140 6.34 14.29 -1.63
C PRO A 140 6.24 13.09 -2.60
N TRP A 141 6.24 11.88 -2.05
CA TRP A 141 6.08 10.66 -2.82
C TRP A 141 4.66 10.52 -3.36
N LEU A 142 3.65 10.82 -2.54
CA LEU A 142 2.23 10.80 -2.93
C LEU A 142 1.94 11.85 -4.02
N ALA A 143 2.54 13.03 -3.95
CA ALA A 143 2.42 14.06 -4.99
C ALA A 143 2.93 13.55 -6.35
N THR A 144 4.06 12.84 -6.35
CA THR A 144 4.60 12.20 -7.55
C THR A 144 3.69 11.07 -8.04
N PHE A 145 3.18 10.24 -7.12
CA PHE A 145 2.27 9.14 -7.43
C PHE A 145 1.01 9.65 -8.13
N MET A 146 0.36 10.68 -7.58
CA MET A 146 -0.83 11.30 -8.17
C MET A 146 -0.58 11.82 -9.59
N THR A 147 0.60 12.39 -9.83
CA THR A 147 1.00 12.86 -11.17
C THR A 147 1.15 11.70 -12.16
N GLN A 148 1.63 10.54 -11.71
CA GLN A 148 1.76 9.33 -12.54
C GLN A 148 0.41 8.68 -12.86
N LEU A 149 -0.59 8.86 -11.98
CA LEU A 149 -1.93 8.33 -12.23
C LEU A 149 -2.63 9.10 -13.36
N GLY A 150 -2.36 10.40 -13.54
CA GLY A 150 -2.93 11.23 -14.61
C GLY A 150 -3.95 12.22 -14.11
#